data_AF-A0A815EKI5-F1
#
_entry.id   AF-A0A815EKI5-F1
#
_cell.length_a   1.000
_cell.length_b   1.000
_cell.length_c   1.000
_cell.angle_alpha   90.00
_cell.angle_beta   90.00
_cell.angle_gamma   90.00
#
_symmetry.space_group_name_H-M   'P 1'
#
loop_
_entity.id
_entity.type
_entity.pdbx_description
1 polymer ?
#
loop_
_entity_poly.entity_id
_entity_poly.type
_entity_poly.pdbx_seq_one_letter_code
_entity_poly.pdbx_strand_id
1 'polypeptide(L)'
;MNSSIIDQHCKIIQERNGISIEELKPLLDDIVQELNKLKTDANNKVIFNNSLQEILNVSDNLDINHESFFIFRDTLVTLLNKWDNLSEQETKLCQKITVLFYSIMNGVNETNVTKCKALFCNKTFIDPVKSYVDAVTKNIKHSEFNTHLSNLNYIVLGLNGLQMKQKELQDDPALLTLLDSLVNLICSHCYIDTFKQLEFESSPLGIKQSFLLLTCPYYIINYDGKRVHDISEVISNFLLPSYCLDILQRFTPIISTWTDEFIQCMSNFISMLQYIVFGDSRKLYGHIHLRLIDYIYIILIEFTLEKIEKEAHLSNLILYTIVYLYSLTFDPSLLTCIKLQQKFIQILLKLVEVNNHRIQVNAYRIIATIMSEDDVKRLENPGKITHVFIHYIELFIDNVYRRTVLENTLLGLKSRLLLSFYECSVPLRISRQHF
;
A
#
# COMPACT_ATOMS: atom_id res chain seq x y z
N MET A 1 -40.85 4.58 -7.01
CA MET A 1 -41.66 4.67 -5.78
C MET A 1 -40.80 4.16 -4.63
N ASN A 2 -40.70 4.95 -3.57
CA ASN A 2 -39.97 4.62 -2.34
C ASN A 2 -40.98 4.30 -1.23
N SER A 3 -40.54 3.74 -0.11
CA SER A 3 -41.40 3.66 1.07
C SER A 3 -41.62 5.06 1.66
N SER A 4 -42.88 5.42 1.86
CA SER A 4 -43.26 6.73 2.43
C SER A 4 -42.71 6.95 3.83
N ILE A 5 -42.52 5.87 4.60
CA ILE A 5 -41.95 5.91 5.95
C ILE A 5 -40.46 6.30 5.88
N ILE A 6 -39.70 5.62 5.01
CA ILE A 6 -38.27 5.89 4.82
C ILE A 6 -38.05 7.30 4.28
N ASP A 7 -38.82 7.72 3.27
CA ASP A 7 -38.73 9.08 2.71
C ASP A 7 -38.99 10.17 3.78
N GLN A 8 -39.98 9.96 4.65
CA GLN A 8 -40.30 10.90 5.72
C GLN A 8 -39.17 11.00 6.75
N HIS A 9 -38.66 9.86 7.23
CA HIS A 9 -37.60 9.85 8.23
C HIS A 9 -36.27 10.38 7.68
N CYS A 10 -35.89 10.04 6.43
CA CYS A 10 -34.70 10.61 5.80
C CYS A 10 -34.79 12.13 5.66
N LYS A 11 -35.96 12.69 5.31
CA LYS A 11 -36.15 14.15 5.29
C LYS A 11 -35.98 14.78 6.68
N ILE A 12 -36.54 14.16 7.72
CA ILE A 12 -36.36 14.65 9.09
C ILE A 12 -34.87 14.68 9.46
N ILE A 13 -34.11 13.66 9.07
CA ILE A 13 -32.67 13.59 9.33
C ILE A 13 -31.90 14.65 8.53
N GLN A 14 -32.26 14.91 7.27
CA GLN A 14 -31.62 15.94 6.43
C GLN A 14 -31.90 17.37 6.92
N GLU A 15 -33.14 17.65 7.32
CA GLU A 15 -33.58 19.00 7.66
C GLU A 15 -33.07 19.47 9.03
N ARG A 16 -32.71 18.53 9.92
CA ARG A 16 -32.29 18.83 11.29
C ARG A 16 -30.78 18.61 11.46
N ASN A 17 -30.01 19.65 11.18
CA ASN A 17 -28.58 19.68 11.51
C ASN A 17 -28.37 19.49 13.02
N GLY A 18 -27.66 18.44 13.41
CA GLY A 18 -27.29 18.18 14.82
C GLY A 18 -28.36 17.48 15.66
N ILE A 19 -29.20 16.63 15.05
CA ILE A 19 -30.05 15.67 15.80
C ILE A 19 -29.19 14.91 16.83
N SER A 20 -29.70 14.80 18.06
CA SER A 20 -29.05 14.00 19.10
C SER A 20 -29.13 12.50 18.78
N ILE A 21 -28.17 11.69 19.27
CA ILE A 21 -28.16 10.24 19.03
C ILE A 21 -29.45 9.60 19.58
N GLU A 22 -29.96 10.10 20.71
CA GLU A 22 -31.19 9.65 21.34
C GLU A 22 -32.43 9.88 20.47
N GLU A 23 -32.48 11.00 19.75
CA GLU A 23 -33.56 11.33 18.81
C GLU A 23 -33.40 10.63 17.46
N LEU A 24 -32.16 10.36 17.04
CA LEU A 24 -31.86 9.68 15.79
C LEU A 24 -32.27 8.21 15.84
N LYS A 25 -31.96 7.54 16.95
CA LYS A 25 -32.14 6.09 17.11
C LYS A 25 -33.54 5.58 16.74
N PRO A 26 -34.66 6.12 17.25
CA PRO A 26 -35.99 5.60 16.90
C PRO A 26 -36.31 5.78 15.41
N LEU A 27 -35.86 6.87 14.77
CA LEU A 27 -36.05 7.07 13.33
C LEU A 27 -35.31 6.01 12.52
N LEU A 28 -34.10 5.65 12.96
CA LEU A 28 -33.30 4.62 12.31
C LEU A 28 -33.86 3.21 12.56
N ASP A 29 -34.38 2.93 13.75
CA ASP A 29 -35.04 1.67 14.07
C ASP A 29 -36.28 1.45 13.17
N ASP A 30 -37.12 2.49 12.99
CA ASP A 30 -38.28 2.46 12.09
C ASP A 30 -37.86 2.23 10.63
N ILE A 31 -36.80 2.90 10.17
CA ILE A 31 -36.22 2.70 8.84
C ILE A 31 -35.74 1.25 8.67
N VAL A 32 -35.04 0.68 9.67
CA VAL A 32 -34.54 -0.69 9.62
C VAL A 32 -35.69 -1.70 9.58
N GLN A 33 -36.73 -1.51 10.38
CA GLN A 33 -37.91 -2.36 10.38
C GLN A 33 -38.57 -2.39 8.99
N GLU A 34 -38.76 -1.21 8.39
CA GLU A 34 -39.37 -1.09 7.07
C GLU A 34 -38.47 -1.67 5.96
N LEU A 35 -37.15 -1.44 6.04
CA LEU A 35 -36.19 -2.07 5.11
C LEU A 35 -36.23 -3.59 5.19
N ASN A 36 -36.26 -4.17 6.40
CA ASN A 36 -36.32 -5.62 6.57
C ASN A 36 -37.61 -6.20 5.98
N LYS A 37 -38.75 -5.52 6.16
CA LYS A 37 -40.02 -5.89 5.54
C LYS A 37 -39.92 -5.88 4.01
N LEU A 38 -39.39 -4.80 3.43
CA LEU A 38 -39.21 -4.69 1.97
C LEU A 38 -38.23 -5.74 1.43
N LYS A 39 -37.16 -6.04 2.14
CA LYS A 39 -36.14 -7.04 1.76
C LYS A 39 -36.72 -8.45 1.63
N THR A 40 -37.69 -8.82 2.48
CA THR A 40 -38.28 -10.16 2.48
C THR A 40 -39.26 -10.43 1.33
N ASP A 41 -39.80 -9.39 0.70
CA ASP A 41 -40.75 -9.53 -0.40
C ASP A 41 -40.04 -9.38 -1.75
N ALA A 42 -40.01 -10.46 -2.54
CA ALA A 42 -39.35 -10.50 -3.84
C ALA A 42 -39.88 -9.44 -4.84
N ASN A 43 -41.13 -9.01 -4.70
CA ASN A 43 -41.74 -8.00 -5.58
C ASN A 43 -41.26 -6.58 -5.26
N ASN A 44 -40.70 -6.36 -4.07
CA ASN A 44 -40.31 -5.03 -3.59
C ASN A 44 -38.86 -4.68 -3.88
N LYS A 45 -38.12 -5.48 -4.66
CA LYS A 45 -36.68 -5.27 -4.93
C LYS A 45 -36.35 -3.85 -5.41
N VAL A 46 -37.16 -3.29 -6.32
CA VAL A 46 -36.95 -1.92 -6.83
C VAL A 46 -37.20 -0.87 -5.73
N ILE A 47 -38.25 -1.05 -4.93
CA ILE A 47 -38.60 -0.15 -3.82
C ILE A 47 -37.52 -0.20 -2.74
N PHE A 48 -37.05 -1.39 -2.40
CA PHE A 48 -35.95 -1.62 -1.47
C PHE A 48 -34.68 -0.89 -1.93
N ASN A 49 -34.26 -1.09 -3.19
CA ASN A 49 -33.08 -0.43 -3.74
C ASN A 49 -33.20 1.10 -3.73
N ASN A 50 -34.37 1.66 -4.08
CA ASN A 50 -34.55 3.10 -4.01
C ASN A 50 -34.53 3.63 -2.58
N SER A 51 -35.15 2.91 -1.64
CA SER A 51 -35.17 3.29 -0.23
C SER A 51 -33.77 3.25 0.38
N LEU A 52 -32.94 2.27 0.00
CA LEU A 52 -31.52 2.26 0.37
C LEU A 52 -30.75 3.46 -0.18
N GLN A 53 -30.99 3.87 -1.43
CA GLN A 53 -30.34 5.05 -1.98
C GLN A 53 -30.70 6.32 -1.21
N GLU A 54 -31.94 6.42 -0.71
CA GLU A 54 -32.37 7.56 0.09
C GLU A 54 -31.65 7.61 1.44
N ILE A 55 -31.50 6.47 2.11
CA ILE A 55 -30.78 6.38 3.38
C ILE A 55 -29.29 6.69 3.19
N LEU A 56 -28.69 6.26 2.07
CA LEU A 56 -27.30 6.59 1.76
C LEU A 56 -27.07 8.10 1.63
N ASN A 57 -28.08 8.88 1.21
CA ASN A 57 -27.97 10.33 1.11
C ASN A 57 -27.94 11.02 2.49
N VAL A 58 -28.26 10.31 3.58
CA VAL A 58 -28.20 10.81 4.97
C VAL A 58 -27.17 10.10 5.84
N SER A 59 -26.31 9.28 5.20
CA SER A 59 -25.46 8.33 5.89
C SER A 59 -24.38 8.95 6.77
N ASP A 60 -23.97 10.20 6.50
CA ASP A 60 -22.97 10.94 7.28
C ASP A 60 -23.40 11.18 8.74
N ASN A 61 -24.71 11.15 9.03
CA ASN A 61 -25.26 11.32 10.37
C ASN A 61 -25.44 10.00 11.13
N LEU A 62 -25.16 8.86 10.51
CA LEU A 62 -25.44 7.54 11.09
C LEU A 62 -24.30 7.07 12.01
N ASP A 63 -24.67 6.55 13.18
CA ASP A 63 -23.73 5.78 13.99
C ASP A 63 -23.42 4.46 13.28
N ILE A 64 -22.15 4.19 13.02
CA ILE A 64 -21.66 2.92 12.47
C ILE A 64 -22.16 1.70 13.26
N ASN A 65 -22.53 1.91 14.52
CA ASN A 65 -23.06 0.87 15.37
C ASN A 65 -24.49 0.44 15.04
N HIS A 66 -25.18 1.17 14.18
CA HIS A 66 -26.57 0.93 13.85
C HIS A 66 -26.76 -0.29 12.94
N GLU A 67 -27.90 -0.98 13.08
CA GLU A 67 -28.23 -2.19 12.30
C GLU A 67 -28.30 -1.95 10.79
N SER A 68 -28.48 -0.69 10.36
CA SER A 68 -28.50 -0.29 8.95
C SER A 68 -27.20 -0.64 8.22
N PHE A 69 -26.05 -0.62 8.89
CA PHE A 69 -24.76 -0.99 8.27
C PHE A 69 -24.66 -2.48 7.95
N PHE A 70 -25.35 -3.36 8.70
CA PHE A 70 -25.47 -4.77 8.31
C PHE A 70 -26.29 -4.91 7.03
N ILE A 71 -27.36 -4.13 6.86
CA ILE A 71 -28.17 -4.13 5.63
C ILE A 71 -27.33 -3.63 4.44
N PHE A 72 -26.54 -2.57 4.61
CA PHE A 72 -25.63 -2.09 3.57
C PHE A 72 -24.59 -3.14 3.21
N ARG A 73 -23.94 -3.75 4.21
CA ARG A 73 -22.94 -4.80 4.00
C ARG A 73 -23.52 -6.01 3.28
N ASP A 74 -24.66 -6.52 3.70
CA ASP A 74 -25.29 -7.69 3.07
C ASP A 74 -25.78 -7.38 1.65
N THR A 75 -26.25 -6.15 1.41
CA THR A 75 -26.60 -5.68 0.07
C THR A 75 -25.35 -5.61 -0.82
N LEU A 76 -24.24 -5.06 -0.30
CA LEU A 76 -22.97 -5.03 -1.02
C LEU A 76 -22.47 -6.45 -1.34
N VAL A 77 -22.52 -7.38 -0.38
CA VAL A 77 -22.20 -8.80 -0.61
C VAL A 77 -23.05 -9.39 -1.74
N THR A 78 -24.35 -9.12 -1.72
CA THR A 78 -25.27 -9.58 -2.78
C THR A 78 -24.89 -9.01 -4.14
N LEU A 79 -24.54 -7.73 -4.21
CA LEU A 79 -24.13 -7.06 -5.45
C LEU A 79 -22.76 -7.57 -5.95
N LEU A 80 -21.82 -7.81 -5.03
CA LEU A 80 -20.51 -8.37 -5.34
C LEU A 80 -20.59 -9.81 -5.85
N ASN A 81 -21.55 -10.62 -5.38
CA ASN A 81 -21.71 -12.00 -5.86
C ASN A 81 -22.23 -12.11 -7.30
N LYS A 82 -22.72 -11.01 -7.89
CA LYS A 82 -23.23 -10.95 -9.28
C LYS A 82 -22.73 -9.70 -10.00
N TRP A 83 -21.50 -9.32 -9.71
CA TRP A 83 -20.85 -8.10 -10.18
C TRP A 83 -20.80 -8.00 -11.72
N ASP A 84 -20.89 -9.13 -12.43
CA ASP A 84 -20.87 -9.25 -13.88
C ASP A 84 -22.26 -9.10 -14.54
N ASN A 85 -23.32 -8.99 -13.74
CA ASN A 85 -24.71 -8.90 -14.21
C ASN A 85 -25.55 -7.95 -13.34
N LEU A 86 -25.03 -6.75 -13.11
CA LEU A 86 -25.75 -5.69 -12.41
C LEU A 86 -26.56 -4.84 -13.38
N SER A 87 -27.78 -4.44 -12.98
CA SER A 87 -28.49 -3.38 -13.70
C SER A 87 -27.86 -2.01 -13.43
N GLU A 88 -28.14 -1.00 -14.26
CA GLU A 88 -27.64 0.37 -14.06
C GLU A 88 -27.93 0.91 -12.64
N GLN A 89 -29.14 0.65 -12.13
CA GLN A 89 -29.54 1.06 -10.78
C GLN A 89 -28.73 0.32 -9.70
N GLU A 90 -28.49 -0.97 -9.89
CA GLU A 90 -27.70 -1.79 -8.97
C GLU A 90 -26.22 -1.39 -8.99
N THR A 91 -25.70 -1.00 -10.16
CA THR A 91 -24.34 -0.45 -10.31
C THR A 91 -24.17 0.86 -9.55
N LYS A 92 -25.12 1.80 -9.69
CA LYS A 92 -25.14 3.07 -8.93
C LYS A 92 -25.24 2.82 -7.42
N LEU A 93 -26.09 1.88 -7.01
CA LEU A 93 -26.22 1.50 -5.61
C LEU A 93 -24.91 0.89 -5.07
N CYS A 94 -24.28 -0.01 -5.82
CA CYS A 94 -22.99 -0.62 -5.48
C CYS A 94 -21.92 0.46 -5.27
N GLN A 95 -21.79 1.40 -6.21
CA GLN A 95 -20.86 2.54 -6.11
C GLN A 95 -21.07 3.33 -4.81
N LYS A 96 -22.30 3.77 -4.52
CA LYS A 96 -22.60 4.54 -3.30
C LYS A 96 -22.24 3.75 -2.04
N ILE A 97 -22.58 2.46 -1.96
CA ILE A 97 -22.27 1.64 -0.79
C ILE A 97 -20.75 1.45 -0.65
N THR A 98 -20.00 1.28 -1.75
CA THR A 98 -18.53 1.16 -1.68
C THR A 98 -17.82 2.45 -1.28
N VAL A 99 -18.33 3.61 -1.71
CA VAL A 99 -17.82 4.92 -1.27
C VAL A 99 -18.08 5.12 0.22
N LEU A 100 -19.30 4.79 0.69
CA LEU A 100 -19.63 4.82 2.11
C LEU A 100 -18.70 3.87 2.90
N PHE A 101 -18.53 2.63 2.44
CA PHE A 101 -17.59 1.67 3.04
C PHE A 101 -16.19 2.27 3.19
N TYR A 102 -15.64 2.85 2.12
CA TYR A 102 -14.32 3.46 2.14
C TYR A 102 -14.23 4.63 3.14
N SER A 103 -15.26 5.49 3.18
CA SER A 103 -15.36 6.59 4.14
C SER A 103 -15.33 6.08 5.58
N ILE A 104 -16.13 5.05 5.89
CA ILE A 104 -16.15 4.42 7.21
C ILE A 104 -14.76 3.88 7.57
N MET A 105 -14.11 3.14 6.67
CA MET A 105 -12.78 2.57 6.92
C MET A 105 -11.72 3.65 7.20
N ASN A 106 -11.82 4.80 6.52
CA ASN A 106 -10.95 5.95 6.76
C ASN A 106 -11.21 6.61 8.12
N GLY A 107 -12.44 6.55 8.63
CA GLY A 107 -12.84 7.04 9.96
C GLY A 107 -12.60 6.06 11.12
N VAL A 108 -12.03 4.87 10.87
CA VAL A 108 -11.80 3.88 11.93
C VAL A 108 -10.78 4.39 12.95
N ASN A 109 -11.11 4.20 14.23
CA ASN A 109 -10.31 4.53 15.41
C ASN A 109 -10.44 3.41 16.46
N GLU A 110 -9.81 3.60 17.62
CA GLU A 110 -9.80 2.61 18.72
C GLU A 110 -11.20 2.27 19.25
N THR A 111 -12.18 3.18 19.16
CA THR A 111 -13.51 2.98 19.74
C THR A 111 -14.44 2.19 18.82
N ASN A 112 -14.19 2.14 17.51
CA ASN A 112 -15.05 1.47 16.54
C ASN A 112 -14.38 0.30 15.78
N VAL A 113 -13.07 0.10 15.93
CA VAL A 113 -12.31 -0.95 15.22
C VAL A 113 -12.93 -2.34 15.35
N THR A 114 -13.30 -2.77 16.56
CA THR A 114 -13.82 -4.13 16.80
C THR A 114 -15.12 -4.36 16.04
N LYS A 115 -15.97 -3.33 15.96
CA LYS A 115 -17.22 -3.36 15.20
C LYS A 115 -16.95 -3.42 13.70
N CYS A 116 -16.07 -2.56 13.20
CA CYS A 116 -15.64 -2.56 11.80
C CYS A 116 -15.08 -3.92 11.37
N LYS A 117 -14.22 -4.51 12.21
CA LYS A 117 -13.69 -5.86 12.00
C LYS A 117 -14.81 -6.88 11.90
N ALA A 118 -15.75 -6.90 12.86
CA ALA A 118 -16.87 -7.85 12.82
C ALA A 118 -17.77 -7.66 11.60
N LEU A 119 -17.99 -6.41 11.17
CA LEU A 119 -18.81 -6.07 10.01
C LEU A 119 -18.17 -6.50 8.69
N PHE A 120 -16.88 -6.21 8.49
CA PHE A 120 -16.23 -6.26 7.18
C PHE A 120 -15.05 -7.23 7.06
N CYS A 121 -14.41 -7.64 8.16
CA CYS A 121 -13.31 -8.61 8.15
C CYS A 121 -13.81 -10.03 8.47
N ASN A 122 -14.84 -10.48 7.75
CA ASN A 122 -15.37 -11.83 7.89
C ASN A 122 -15.49 -12.49 6.51
N LYS A 123 -15.53 -13.83 6.48
CA LYS A 123 -15.59 -14.60 5.23
C LYS A 123 -16.78 -14.23 4.34
N THR A 124 -17.94 -13.95 4.93
CA THR A 124 -19.15 -13.57 4.18
C THR A 124 -18.93 -12.32 3.34
N PHE A 125 -18.15 -11.36 3.81
CA PHE A 125 -17.77 -10.17 3.05
C PHE A 125 -16.54 -10.39 2.17
N ILE A 126 -15.51 -11.03 2.70
CA ILE A 126 -14.21 -11.14 2.03
C ILE A 126 -14.23 -12.14 0.86
N ASP A 127 -14.97 -13.24 0.95
CA ASP A 127 -15.00 -14.25 -0.13
C ASP A 127 -15.57 -13.68 -1.46
N PRO A 128 -16.66 -12.90 -1.48
CA PRO A 128 -17.10 -12.19 -2.68
C PRO A 128 -16.05 -11.23 -3.26
N VAL A 129 -15.38 -10.44 -2.40
CA VAL A 129 -14.32 -9.50 -2.82
C VAL A 129 -13.17 -10.27 -3.46
N LYS A 130 -12.74 -11.36 -2.81
CA LYS A 130 -11.70 -12.26 -3.29
C LYS A 130 -12.07 -12.86 -4.65
N SER A 131 -13.29 -13.40 -4.79
CA SER A 131 -13.79 -13.94 -6.06
C SER A 131 -13.74 -12.90 -7.16
N TYR A 132 -13.99 -11.63 -6.83
CA TYR A 132 -13.91 -10.55 -7.80
C TYR A 132 -12.46 -10.23 -8.21
N VAL A 133 -11.52 -10.18 -7.26
CA VAL A 133 -10.07 -10.07 -7.55
C VAL A 133 -9.58 -11.21 -8.45
N ASP A 134 -9.98 -12.45 -8.14
CA ASP A 134 -9.63 -13.63 -8.93
C ASP A 134 -10.18 -13.56 -10.36
N ALA A 135 -11.33 -12.91 -10.56
CA ALA A 135 -11.90 -12.69 -11.89
C ALA A 135 -11.13 -11.64 -12.70
N VAL A 136 -10.65 -10.55 -12.07
CA VAL A 136 -9.79 -9.54 -12.71
C VAL A 136 -8.50 -10.17 -13.25
N THR A 137 -7.95 -11.15 -12.52
CA THR A 137 -6.76 -11.91 -12.92
C THR A 137 -6.93 -12.61 -14.26
N LYS A 138 -8.16 -13.04 -14.59
CA LYS A 138 -8.50 -13.74 -15.84
C LYS A 138 -8.71 -12.80 -17.04
N ASN A 139 -8.41 -11.51 -16.90
CA ASN A 139 -8.43 -10.47 -17.95
C ASN A 139 -9.77 -10.39 -18.71
N ILE A 140 -10.87 -10.33 -17.96
CA ILE A 140 -12.21 -10.33 -18.52
C ILE A 140 -12.48 -8.98 -19.22
N LYS A 141 -12.76 -9.02 -20.53
CA LYS A 141 -13.10 -7.86 -21.36
C LYS A 141 -14.60 -7.55 -21.27
N HIS A 142 -15.04 -6.89 -20.21
CA HIS A 142 -16.42 -6.38 -20.13
C HIS A 142 -16.47 -4.86 -20.32
N SER A 143 -17.51 -4.37 -21.01
CA SER A 143 -17.74 -2.94 -21.24
C SER A 143 -17.96 -2.14 -19.95
N GLU A 144 -18.48 -2.77 -18.90
CA GLU A 144 -18.72 -2.17 -17.58
C GLU A 144 -17.57 -2.43 -16.59
N PHE A 145 -16.52 -3.11 -17.04
CA PHE A 145 -15.39 -3.55 -16.21
C PHE A 145 -14.76 -2.40 -15.40
N ASN A 146 -14.67 -1.21 -16.00
CA ASN A 146 -14.12 -0.03 -15.34
C ASN A 146 -14.92 0.42 -14.11
N THR A 147 -16.26 0.44 -14.20
CA THR A 147 -17.10 0.86 -13.08
C THR A 147 -16.98 -0.12 -11.91
N HIS A 148 -17.06 -1.41 -12.19
CA HIS A 148 -16.94 -2.42 -11.14
C HIS A 148 -15.53 -2.45 -10.53
N LEU A 149 -14.49 -2.21 -11.34
CA LEU A 149 -13.12 -2.15 -10.85
C LEU A 149 -12.88 -0.95 -9.93
N SER A 150 -13.56 0.17 -10.17
CA SER A 150 -13.57 1.31 -9.25
C SER A 150 -14.16 0.93 -7.88
N ASN A 151 -15.26 0.17 -7.87
CA ASN A 151 -15.85 -0.33 -6.62
C ASN A 151 -14.88 -1.25 -5.87
N LEU A 152 -14.22 -2.17 -6.59
CA LEU A 152 -13.21 -3.05 -6.01
C LEU A 152 -12.02 -2.26 -5.45
N ASN A 153 -11.61 -1.20 -6.15
CA ASN A 153 -10.55 -0.30 -5.71
C ASN A 153 -10.85 0.33 -4.34
N TYR A 154 -12.04 0.91 -4.17
CA TYR A 154 -12.47 1.47 -2.88
C TYR A 154 -12.52 0.43 -1.77
N ILE A 155 -12.99 -0.79 -2.07
CA ILE A 155 -13.04 -1.87 -1.08
C ILE A 155 -11.63 -2.26 -0.63
N VAL A 156 -10.70 -2.51 -1.57
CA VAL A 156 -9.33 -2.93 -1.25
C VAL A 156 -8.58 -1.83 -0.50
N LEU A 157 -8.72 -0.56 -0.91
CA LEU A 157 -8.13 0.59 -0.20
C LEU A 157 -8.65 0.70 1.22
N GLY A 158 -9.97 0.57 1.44
CA GLY A 158 -10.58 0.63 2.76
C GLY A 158 -10.08 -0.49 3.68
N LEU A 159 -10.04 -1.73 3.18
CA LEU A 159 -9.52 -2.87 3.93
C LEU A 159 -8.03 -2.70 4.28
N ASN A 160 -7.22 -2.16 3.36
CA ASN A 160 -5.81 -1.90 3.64
C ASN A 160 -5.63 -0.82 4.72
N GLY A 161 -6.37 0.28 4.61
CA GLY A 161 -6.32 1.37 5.59
C GLY A 161 -6.69 0.87 6.99
N LEU A 162 -7.67 -0.03 7.09
CA LEU A 162 -8.03 -0.70 8.33
C LEU A 162 -6.88 -1.58 8.87
N GLN A 163 -6.29 -2.42 8.02
CA GLN A 163 -5.18 -3.32 8.40
C GLN A 163 -3.92 -2.54 8.86
N MET A 164 -3.58 -1.44 8.16
CA MET A 164 -2.41 -0.62 8.49
C MET A 164 -2.55 0.12 9.83
N LYS A 165 -3.78 0.51 10.21
CA LYS A 165 -4.04 1.19 11.48
C LYS A 165 -4.06 0.24 12.68
N GLN A 166 -4.22 -1.06 12.46
CA GLN A 166 -4.58 -2.01 13.52
C GLN A 166 -3.74 -3.28 13.41
N LYS A 167 -2.70 -3.37 14.23
CA LYS A 167 -1.73 -4.47 14.20
C LYS A 167 -2.38 -5.86 14.34
N GLU A 168 -3.45 -5.97 15.13
CA GLU A 168 -4.20 -7.23 15.34
C GLU A 168 -4.92 -7.76 14.09
N LEU A 169 -5.04 -6.94 13.04
CA LEU A 169 -5.65 -7.33 11.77
C LEU A 169 -4.63 -7.83 10.74
N GLN A 170 -3.33 -7.70 11.01
CA GLN A 170 -2.29 -8.17 10.11
C GLN A 170 -2.38 -9.68 9.88
N ASP A 171 -2.75 -10.42 10.93
CA ASP A 171 -2.86 -11.89 10.92
C ASP A 171 -4.30 -12.40 10.79
N ASP A 172 -5.27 -11.56 10.41
CA ASP A 172 -6.66 -11.99 10.28
C ASP A 172 -6.81 -13.01 9.12
N PRO A 173 -7.31 -14.24 9.37
CA PRO A 173 -7.35 -15.28 8.36
C PRO A 173 -8.16 -14.90 7.11
N ALA A 174 -9.22 -14.10 7.24
CA ALA A 174 -10.02 -13.69 6.09
C ALA A 174 -9.22 -12.69 5.23
N LEU A 175 -8.59 -11.69 5.85
CA LEU A 175 -7.75 -10.73 5.14
C LEU A 175 -6.53 -11.40 4.48
N LEU A 176 -5.92 -12.39 5.14
CA LEU A 176 -4.84 -13.17 4.55
C LEU A 176 -5.28 -13.92 3.27
N THR A 177 -6.50 -14.43 3.20
CA THR A 177 -6.99 -15.08 1.97
C THR A 177 -7.25 -14.10 0.83
N LEU A 178 -7.66 -12.86 1.12
CA LEU A 178 -7.76 -11.80 0.12
C LEU A 178 -6.37 -11.39 -0.38
N LEU A 179 -5.41 -11.28 0.54
CA LEU A 179 -4.02 -10.96 0.25
C LEU A 179 -3.41 -11.99 -0.71
N ASP A 180 -3.67 -13.29 -0.51
CA ASP A 180 -3.22 -14.34 -1.44
C ASP A 180 -3.78 -14.15 -2.87
N SER A 181 -5.03 -13.71 -3.00
CA SER A 181 -5.63 -13.39 -4.31
C SER A 181 -5.02 -12.13 -4.95
N LEU A 182 -4.69 -11.11 -4.15
CA LEU A 182 -3.98 -9.92 -4.64
C LEU A 182 -2.54 -10.26 -5.07
N VAL A 183 -1.86 -11.14 -4.34
CA VAL A 183 -0.55 -11.67 -4.73
C VAL A 183 -0.66 -12.43 -6.06
N ASN A 184 -1.67 -13.29 -6.24
CA ASN A 184 -1.92 -13.95 -7.52
C ASN A 184 -2.14 -12.96 -8.66
N LEU A 185 -2.88 -11.88 -8.41
CA LEU A 185 -3.13 -10.84 -9.40
C LEU A 185 -1.82 -10.14 -9.81
N ILE A 186 -0.98 -9.75 -8.86
CA ILE A 186 0.34 -9.13 -9.13
C ILE A 186 1.27 -10.09 -9.88
N CYS A 187 1.20 -11.38 -9.55
CA CYS A 187 1.99 -12.41 -10.21
C CYS A 187 1.44 -12.81 -11.60
N SER A 188 0.32 -12.23 -12.04
CA SER A 188 -0.35 -12.63 -13.28
C SER A 188 0.16 -11.88 -14.51
N HIS A 189 -0.06 -12.49 -15.68
CA HIS A 189 0.15 -11.81 -16.97
C HIS A 189 -0.65 -10.51 -17.10
N CYS A 190 -1.85 -10.43 -16.51
CA CYS A 190 -2.68 -9.22 -16.55
C CYS A 190 -1.96 -8.02 -15.93
N TYR A 191 -1.28 -8.22 -14.79
CA TYR A 191 -0.48 -7.20 -14.14
C TYR A 191 0.75 -6.84 -14.99
N ILE A 192 1.51 -7.86 -15.42
CA ILE A 192 2.74 -7.68 -16.21
C ILE A 192 2.47 -6.90 -17.50
N ASP A 193 1.40 -7.25 -18.22
CA ASP A 193 1.02 -6.59 -19.46
C ASP A 193 0.59 -5.14 -19.20
N THR A 194 -0.18 -4.90 -18.14
CA THR A 194 -0.60 -3.54 -17.76
C THR A 194 0.61 -2.68 -17.38
N PHE A 195 1.59 -3.24 -16.67
CA PHE A 195 2.81 -2.56 -16.29
C PHE A 195 3.67 -2.17 -17.51
N LYS A 196 3.80 -3.08 -18.48
CA LYS A 196 4.55 -2.83 -19.73
C LYS A 196 3.88 -1.81 -20.65
N GLN A 197 2.55 -1.65 -20.54
CA GLN A 197 1.76 -0.66 -21.26
C GLN A 197 1.71 0.70 -20.58
N LEU A 198 2.54 0.95 -19.56
CA LEU A 198 2.60 2.26 -18.91
C LEU A 198 3.16 3.29 -19.90
N GLU A 199 2.28 4.12 -20.45
CA GLU A 199 2.62 5.19 -21.37
C GLU A 199 2.53 6.57 -20.69
N PHE A 200 3.37 7.48 -21.16
CA PHE A 200 3.58 8.81 -20.60
C PHE A 200 2.62 9.87 -21.17
N GLU A 201 1.90 9.56 -22.25
CA GLU A 201 1.11 10.56 -22.98
C GLU A 201 -0.20 10.90 -22.24
N SER A 202 -0.06 11.86 -21.32
CA SER A 202 -0.99 12.94 -20.95
C SER A 202 -2.40 12.60 -20.48
N SER A 203 -2.73 11.33 -20.30
CA SER A 203 -4.01 10.90 -19.76
C SER A 203 -3.86 10.33 -18.35
N PRO A 204 -4.75 10.69 -17.41
CA PRO A 204 -4.74 10.08 -16.08
C PRO A 204 -4.83 8.55 -16.23
N LEU A 205 -4.18 7.83 -15.33
CA LEU A 205 -4.19 6.36 -15.36
C LEU A 205 -5.64 5.86 -15.45
N GLY A 206 -5.92 5.02 -16.43
CA GLY A 206 -7.23 4.37 -16.53
C GLY A 206 -7.54 3.60 -15.25
N ILE A 207 -8.81 3.36 -14.94
CA ILE A 207 -9.22 2.68 -13.69
C ILE A 207 -8.50 1.34 -13.50
N LYS A 208 -8.27 0.61 -14.59
CA LYS A 208 -7.48 -0.63 -14.59
C LYS A 208 -6.02 -0.43 -14.16
N GLN A 209 -5.34 0.56 -14.73
CA GLN A 209 -3.97 0.89 -14.34
C GLN A 209 -3.91 1.42 -12.92
N SER A 210 -4.85 2.27 -12.51
CA SER A 210 -4.92 2.78 -11.13
C SER A 210 -5.07 1.64 -10.12
N PHE A 211 -6.01 0.72 -10.35
CA PHE A 211 -6.19 -0.42 -9.45
C PHE A 211 -4.96 -1.35 -9.42
N LEU A 212 -4.45 -1.72 -10.59
CA LEU A 212 -3.34 -2.67 -10.70
C LEU A 212 -2.01 -2.07 -10.26
N LEU A 213 -1.68 -0.83 -10.61
CA LEU A 213 -0.34 -0.26 -10.41
C LEU A 213 -0.24 0.64 -9.16
N LEU A 214 -1.36 1.18 -8.66
CA LEU A 214 -1.38 1.99 -7.44
C LEU A 214 -1.88 1.20 -6.23
N THR A 215 -3.05 0.58 -6.35
CA THR A 215 -3.72 -0.03 -5.19
C THR A 215 -3.17 -1.41 -4.81
N CYS A 216 -3.01 -2.31 -5.78
CA CYS A 216 -2.54 -3.66 -5.49
C CYS A 216 -1.11 -3.68 -4.88
N PRO A 217 -0.11 -2.96 -5.43
CA PRO A 217 1.22 -2.86 -4.82
C PRO A 217 1.18 -2.32 -3.41
N TYR A 218 0.38 -1.28 -3.16
CA TYR A 218 0.26 -0.69 -1.83
C TYR A 218 -0.25 -1.68 -0.77
N TYR A 219 -1.10 -2.62 -1.17
CA TYR A 219 -1.58 -3.70 -0.30
C TYR A 219 -0.49 -4.72 0.02
N ILE A 220 0.41 -5.01 -0.92
CA ILE A 220 1.45 -6.03 -0.73
C ILE A 220 2.76 -5.51 -0.13
N ILE A 221 3.04 -4.20 -0.08
CA ILE A 221 4.30 -3.65 0.47
C ILE A 221 4.61 -4.13 1.90
N ASN A 222 3.58 -4.48 2.67
CA ASN A 222 3.72 -4.96 4.04
C ASN A 222 3.51 -6.48 4.16
N TYR A 223 3.47 -7.21 3.05
CA TYR A 223 3.31 -8.67 3.07
C TYR A 223 4.60 -9.35 3.51
N ASP A 224 4.51 -10.20 4.52
CA ASP A 224 5.61 -11.05 5.01
C ASP A 224 5.25 -12.55 4.99
N GLY A 225 4.18 -12.91 4.26
CA GLY A 225 3.67 -14.27 4.21
C GLY A 225 4.49 -15.23 3.33
N LYS A 226 3.99 -16.47 3.24
CA LYS A 226 4.72 -17.60 2.61
C LYS A 226 5.03 -17.42 1.12
N ARG A 227 4.35 -16.50 0.43
CA ARG A 227 4.45 -16.31 -1.02
C ARG A 227 5.37 -15.17 -1.45
N VAL A 228 6.18 -14.63 -0.53
CA VAL A 228 7.22 -13.63 -0.85
C VAL A 228 8.15 -14.12 -1.96
N HIS A 229 8.44 -15.43 -2.01
CA HIS A 229 9.24 -16.03 -3.09
C HIS A 229 8.59 -15.85 -4.48
N ASP A 230 7.30 -16.13 -4.61
CA ASP A 230 6.56 -15.99 -5.89
C ASP A 230 6.62 -14.54 -6.39
N ILE A 231 6.42 -13.58 -5.48
CA ILE A 231 6.52 -12.14 -5.78
C ILE A 231 7.93 -11.79 -6.25
N SER A 232 8.95 -12.24 -5.50
CA SER A 232 10.35 -12.03 -5.84
C SER A 232 10.69 -12.59 -7.22
N GLU A 233 10.18 -13.77 -7.57
CA GLU A 233 10.42 -14.41 -8.87
C GLU A 233 9.80 -13.59 -10.00
N VAL A 234 8.54 -13.19 -9.87
CA VAL A 234 7.85 -12.39 -10.91
C VAL A 234 8.52 -11.03 -11.10
N ILE A 235 8.86 -10.35 -10.00
CA ILE A 235 9.58 -9.09 -10.07
C ILE A 235 10.92 -9.29 -10.76
N SER A 236 11.72 -10.27 -10.36
CA SER A 236 13.07 -10.47 -10.91
C SER A 236 13.03 -10.86 -12.40
N ASN A 237 12.13 -11.76 -12.78
CA ASN A 237 12.11 -12.36 -14.11
C ASN A 237 11.40 -11.50 -15.16
N PHE A 238 10.39 -10.72 -14.76
CA PHE A 238 9.52 -10.02 -15.72
C PHE A 238 9.46 -8.51 -15.51
N LEU A 239 9.30 -8.05 -14.26
CA LEU A 239 9.04 -6.63 -14.02
C LEU A 239 10.31 -5.79 -13.93
N LEU A 240 11.37 -6.28 -13.27
CA LEU A 240 12.63 -5.56 -13.11
C LEU A 240 13.33 -5.27 -14.46
N PRO A 241 13.43 -6.22 -15.40
CA PRO A 241 13.97 -5.93 -16.73
C PRO A 241 13.16 -4.86 -17.45
N SER A 242 11.83 -4.98 -17.49
CA SER A 242 11.00 -3.99 -18.16
C SER A 242 11.00 -2.63 -17.48
N TYR A 243 11.03 -2.60 -16.15
CA TYR A 243 11.17 -1.37 -15.40
C TYR A 243 12.47 -0.64 -15.75
N CYS A 244 13.59 -1.36 -15.76
CA CYS A 244 14.88 -0.74 -16.01
C CYS A 244 15.07 -0.37 -17.49
N LEU A 245 14.76 -1.29 -18.41
CA LEU A 245 15.12 -1.18 -19.83
C LEU A 245 14.02 -0.54 -20.69
N ASP A 246 12.75 -0.70 -20.34
CA ASP A 246 11.63 -0.17 -21.13
C ASP A 246 11.11 1.15 -20.54
N ILE A 247 10.95 1.21 -19.22
CA ILE A 247 10.34 2.36 -18.52
C ILE A 247 11.40 3.41 -18.17
N LEU A 248 12.34 3.12 -17.29
CA LEU A 248 13.32 4.12 -16.83
C LEU A 248 14.22 4.61 -17.96
N GLN A 249 14.69 3.72 -18.83
CA GLN A 249 15.47 4.11 -20.00
C GLN A 249 14.75 5.14 -20.88
N ARG A 250 13.43 4.99 -21.05
CA ARG A 250 12.61 5.88 -21.88
C ARG A 250 12.26 7.17 -21.16
N PHE A 251 11.94 7.11 -19.87
CA PHE A 251 11.27 8.21 -19.16
C PHE A 251 12.18 9.00 -18.22
N THR A 252 13.30 8.45 -17.75
CA THR A 252 14.26 9.20 -16.94
C THR A 252 14.82 10.44 -17.65
N PRO A 253 15.05 10.47 -18.99
CA PRO A 253 15.46 11.70 -19.68
C PRO A 253 14.47 12.87 -19.61
N ILE A 254 13.20 12.59 -19.28
CA ILE A 254 12.11 13.58 -19.16
C ILE A 254 11.50 13.58 -17.75
N ILE A 255 12.32 13.32 -16.74
CA ILE A 255 11.88 13.17 -15.34
C ILE A 255 11.17 14.41 -14.78
N SER A 256 11.54 15.61 -15.22
CA SER A 256 10.89 16.86 -14.82
C SER A 256 9.42 16.95 -15.23
N THR A 257 8.99 16.15 -16.20
CA THR A 257 7.61 16.12 -16.71
C THR A 257 6.79 14.96 -16.15
N TRP A 258 7.33 14.15 -15.23
CA TRP A 258 6.58 13.05 -14.61
C TRP A 258 5.35 13.54 -13.84
N THR A 259 4.20 12.91 -14.08
CA THR A 259 2.97 13.18 -13.33
C THR A 259 3.01 12.54 -11.94
N ASP A 260 2.17 13.02 -11.03
CA ASP A 260 2.04 12.47 -9.67
C ASP A 260 1.67 10.98 -9.69
N GLU A 261 0.78 10.56 -10.60
CA GLU A 261 0.39 9.15 -10.70
C GLU A 261 1.54 8.28 -11.20
N PHE A 262 2.34 8.79 -12.14
CA PHE A 262 3.53 8.08 -12.59
C PHE A 262 4.57 7.96 -11.47
N ILE A 263 4.84 9.04 -10.73
CA ILE A 263 5.71 9.05 -9.56
C ILE A 263 5.24 8.00 -8.54
N GLN A 264 3.94 7.90 -8.27
CA GLN A 264 3.37 6.90 -7.37
C GLN A 264 3.55 5.47 -7.90
N CYS A 265 3.30 5.20 -9.19
CA CYS A 265 3.57 3.91 -9.82
C CYS A 265 5.06 3.51 -9.65
N MET A 266 5.99 4.44 -9.90
CA MET A 266 7.43 4.19 -9.73
C MET A 266 7.77 3.93 -8.26
N SER A 267 7.21 4.74 -7.35
CA SER A 267 7.39 4.61 -5.90
C SER A 267 6.96 3.23 -5.40
N ASN A 268 5.76 2.79 -5.81
CA ASN A 268 5.21 1.47 -5.50
C ASN A 268 6.00 0.32 -6.13
N PHE A 269 6.53 0.51 -7.33
CA PHE A 269 7.38 -0.52 -7.93
C PHE A 269 8.70 -0.68 -7.18
N ILE A 270 9.37 0.43 -6.86
CA ILE A 270 10.64 0.40 -6.11
C ILE A 270 10.45 -0.18 -4.71
N SER A 271 9.32 0.09 -4.04
CA SER A 271 9.03 -0.54 -2.75
C SER A 271 8.88 -2.06 -2.89
N MET A 272 8.23 -2.56 -3.95
CA MET A 272 8.17 -3.99 -4.23
C MET A 272 9.53 -4.61 -4.55
N LEU A 273 10.50 -3.86 -5.10
CA LEU A 273 11.86 -4.38 -5.34
C LEU A 273 12.56 -4.82 -4.04
N GLN A 274 12.09 -4.40 -2.87
CA GLN A 274 12.58 -4.88 -1.57
C GLN A 274 12.34 -6.38 -1.36
N TYR A 275 11.37 -6.97 -2.07
CA TYR A 275 11.12 -8.42 -2.05
C TYR A 275 12.16 -9.24 -2.81
N ILE A 276 13.02 -8.61 -3.60
CA ILE A 276 14.17 -9.29 -4.19
C ILE A 276 15.18 -9.56 -3.06
N VAL A 277 14.96 -10.66 -2.34
CA VAL A 277 15.81 -11.11 -1.24
C VAL A 277 17.23 -11.36 -1.76
N PHE A 278 18.21 -11.04 -0.91
CA PHE A 278 19.62 -11.38 -1.05
C PHE A 278 19.81 -12.87 -1.42
N GLY A 279 19.99 -13.18 -2.71
CA GLY A 279 20.11 -14.54 -3.22
C GLY A 279 20.68 -14.59 -4.64
N ASP A 280 20.55 -15.73 -5.32
CA ASP A 280 21.11 -15.96 -6.67
C ASP A 280 20.55 -15.03 -7.77
N SER A 281 19.42 -14.37 -7.51
CA SER A 281 18.83 -13.35 -8.38
C SER A 281 19.81 -12.21 -8.71
N ARG A 282 20.67 -11.78 -7.77
CA ARG A 282 21.67 -10.72 -8.02
C ARG A 282 22.74 -11.13 -9.03
N LYS A 283 23.15 -12.40 -9.00
CA LYS A 283 24.14 -12.92 -9.96
C LYS A 283 23.55 -12.99 -11.36
N LEU A 284 22.27 -13.37 -11.46
CA LEU A 284 21.59 -13.50 -12.75
C LEU A 284 21.28 -12.13 -13.38
N TYR A 285 20.94 -11.13 -12.57
CA TYR A 285 20.49 -9.81 -13.03
C TYR A 285 21.44 -8.65 -12.70
N GLY A 286 22.70 -8.93 -12.38
CA GLY A 286 23.67 -7.91 -11.94
C GLY A 286 23.77 -6.71 -12.88
N HIS A 287 23.76 -6.93 -14.21
CA HIS A 287 23.79 -5.86 -15.21
C HIS A 287 22.56 -4.95 -15.18
N ILE A 288 21.38 -5.48 -14.83
CA ILE A 288 20.14 -4.70 -14.71
C ILE A 288 20.21 -3.84 -13.44
N HIS A 289 20.69 -4.40 -12.33
CA HIS A 289 20.91 -3.62 -11.10
C HIS A 289 21.91 -2.48 -11.29
N LEU A 290 22.98 -2.69 -12.05
CA LEU A 290 23.95 -1.64 -12.38
C LEU A 290 23.28 -0.47 -13.14
N ARG A 291 22.49 -0.76 -14.19
CA ARG A 291 21.74 0.28 -14.90
C ARG A 291 20.70 0.97 -14.02
N LEU A 292 20.05 0.20 -13.15
CA LEU A 292 19.07 0.76 -12.22
C LEU A 292 19.72 1.75 -11.23
N ILE A 293 20.94 1.48 -10.77
CA ILE A 293 21.71 2.43 -9.96
C ILE A 293 21.94 3.75 -10.72
N ASP A 294 22.27 3.69 -12.01
CA ASP A 294 22.46 4.89 -12.83
C ASP A 294 21.16 5.71 -12.95
N TYR A 295 20.02 5.06 -13.21
CA TYR A 295 18.73 5.76 -13.27
C TYR A 295 18.30 6.34 -11.92
N ILE A 296 18.51 5.60 -10.84
CA ILE A 296 18.27 6.09 -9.49
C ILE A 296 19.12 7.32 -9.20
N TYR A 297 20.38 7.31 -9.60
CA TYR A 297 21.26 8.46 -9.43
C TYR A 297 20.71 9.70 -10.15
N ILE A 298 20.20 9.56 -11.38
CA ILE A 298 19.54 10.65 -12.12
C ILE A 298 18.29 11.14 -11.37
N ILE A 299 17.45 10.22 -10.88
CA ILE A 299 16.24 10.54 -10.09
C ILE A 299 16.59 11.41 -8.88
N LEU A 300 17.66 11.06 -8.16
CA LEU A 300 18.07 11.79 -6.95
C LEU A 300 18.73 13.15 -7.25
N ILE A 301 19.28 13.35 -8.45
CA ILE A 301 19.82 14.66 -8.86
C ILE A 301 18.70 15.63 -9.23
N GLU A 302 17.68 15.14 -9.93
CA GLU A 302 16.67 16.00 -10.53
C GLU A 302 15.84 16.76 -9.48
N PHE A 303 15.47 16.07 -8.40
CA PHE A 303 14.54 16.63 -7.42
C PHE A 303 15.26 17.46 -6.34
N THR A 304 14.88 18.72 -6.23
CA THR A 304 15.39 19.64 -5.19
C THR A 304 14.81 19.27 -3.81
N LEU A 305 15.53 19.64 -2.74
CA LEU A 305 15.06 19.44 -1.35
C LEU A 305 13.69 20.06 -1.11
N GLU A 306 13.49 21.29 -1.59
CA GLU A 306 12.22 21.99 -1.48
C GLU A 306 11.06 21.21 -2.11
N LYS A 307 11.29 20.59 -3.28
CA LYS A 307 10.27 19.79 -3.96
C LYS A 307 9.95 18.52 -3.18
N ILE A 308 10.97 17.85 -2.67
CA ILE A 308 10.84 16.61 -1.87
C ILE A 308 10.03 16.85 -0.59
N GLU A 309 10.16 18.02 0.04
CA GLU A 309 9.45 18.37 1.27
C GLU A 309 7.99 18.78 1.03
N LYS A 310 7.70 19.42 -0.12
CA LYS A 310 6.36 19.90 -0.46
C LYS A 310 5.46 18.80 -1.03
N GLU A 311 6.03 17.83 -1.75
CA GLU A 311 5.26 16.83 -2.50
C GLU A 311 5.38 15.44 -1.87
N ALA A 312 4.29 14.97 -1.23
CA ALA A 312 4.26 13.69 -0.52
C ALA A 312 4.62 12.48 -1.41
N HIS A 313 4.18 12.47 -2.66
CA HIS A 313 4.48 11.40 -3.62
C HIS A 313 5.97 11.34 -3.97
N LEU A 314 6.63 12.50 -4.12
CA LEU A 314 8.08 12.55 -4.30
C LEU A 314 8.83 12.11 -3.05
N SER A 315 8.41 12.56 -1.86
CA SER A 315 9.01 12.10 -0.60
C SER A 315 8.98 10.58 -0.49
N ASN A 316 7.87 9.94 -0.87
CA ASN A 316 7.75 8.49 -0.90
C ASN A 316 8.65 7.83 -1.97
N LEU A 317 8.72 8.39 -3.18
CA LEU A 317 9.64 7.90 -4.23
C LEU A 317 11.09 7.91 -3.72
N ILE A 318 11.55 9.04 -3.16
CA ILE A 318 12.90 9.17 -2.63
C ILE A 318 13.15 8.19 -1.48
N LEU A 319 12.20 8.06 -0.55
CA LEU A 319 12.28 7.11 0.55
C LEU A 319 12.44 5.66 0.08
N TYR A 320 11.62 5.20 -0.84
CA TYR A 320 11.76 3.81 -1.33
C TYR A 320 13.02 3.63 -2.16
N THR A 321 13.42 4.65 -2.92
CA THR A 321 14.67 4.66 -3.70
C THR A 321 15.90 4.48 -2.82
N ILE A 322 16.02 5.26 -1.73
CA ILE A 322 17.18 5.12 -0.83
C ILE A 322 17.13 3.82 -0.01
N VAL A 323 15.94 3.31 0.35
CA VAL A 323 15.82 2.03 1.05
C VAL A 323 16.30 0.91 0.14
N TYR A 324 15.89 0.95 -1.13
CA TYR A 324 16.35 -0.01 -2.12
C TYR A 324 17.86 0.13 -2.37
N LEU A 325 18.39 1.34 -2.57
CA LEU A 325 19.84 1.56 -2.71
C LEU A 325 20.64 1.02 -1.53
N TYR A 326 20.16 1.27 -0.31
CA TYR A 326 20.79 0.71 0.89
C TYR A 326 20.83 -0.83 0.82
N SER A 327 19.76 -1.48 0.35
CA SER A 327 19.75 -2.93 0.11
C SER A 327 20.74 -3.41 -0.96
N LEU A 328 21.18 -2.55 -1.87
CA LEU A 328 22.22 -2.89 -2.86
C LEU A 328 23.63 -2.81 -2.26
N THR A 329 23.84 -2.05 -1.19
CA THR A 329 25.16 -1.87 -0.56
C THR A 329 25.73 -3.15 0.06
N PHE A 330 24.91 -4.19 0.24
CA PHE A 330 25.36 -5.50 0.74
C PHE A 330 25.99 -6.38 -0.33
N ASP A 331 25.83 -6.05 -1.62
CA ASP A 331 26.57 -6.72 -2.68
C ASP A 331 27.87 -5.94 -2.97
N PRO A 332 29.06 -6.54 -2.84
CA PRO A 332 30.33 -5.84 -3.06
C PRO A 332 30.47 -5.21 -4.46
N SER A 333 29.91 -5.86 -5.49
CA SER A 333 29.98 -5.38 -6.87
C SER A 333 29.08 -4.16 -7.06
N LEU A 334 27.86 -4.22 -6.54
CA LEU A 334 26.92 -3.09 -6.60
C LEU A 334 27.37 -1.94 -5.70
N LEU A 335 27.89 -2.22 -4.51
CA LEU A 335 28.49 -1.21 -3.63
C LEU A 335 29.63 -0.47 -4.33
N THR A 336 30.48 -1.20 -5.07
CA THR A 336 31.56 -0.59 -5.85
C THR A 336 30.98 0.35 -6.91
N CYS A 337 29.93 -0.05 -7.63
CA CYS A 337 29.24 0.81 -8.58
C CYS A 337 28.67 2.08 -7.92
N ILE A 338 27.99 1.94 -6.78
CA ILE A 338 27.45 3.07 -6.01
C ILE A 338 28.58 4.05 -5.61
N LYS A 339 29.74 3.53 -5.17
CA LYS A 339 30.91 4.34 -4.79
C LYS A 339 31.49 5.13 -5.98
N LEU A 340 31.38 4.60 -7.20
CA LEU A 340 31.91 5.24 -8.40
C LEU A 340 31.03 6.39 -8.92
N GLN A 341 29.79 6.51 -8.42
CA GLN A 341 28.90 7.60 -8.79
C GLN A 341 29.44 8.93 -8.25
N GLN A 342 29.86 9.80 -9.18
CA GLN A 342 30.37 11.12 -8.83
C GLN A 342 29.31 11.89 -8.04
N LYS A 343 29.70 12.69 -7.04
CA LYS A 343 28.78 13.53 -6.24
C LYS A 343 27.67 12.79 -5.46
N PHE A 344 27.61 11.46 -5.49
CA PHE A 344 26.56 10.72 -4.77
C PHE A 344 26.59 11.00 -3.26
N ILE A 345 27.77 11.13 -2.65
CA ILE A 345 27.91 11.55 -1.25
C ILE A 345 27.28 12.93 -1.02
N GLN A 346 27.45 13.89 -1.93
CA GLN A 346 26.86 15.23 -1.81
C GLN A 346 25.33 15.17 -1.87
N ILE A 347 24.77 14.30 -2.71
CA ILE A 347 23.32 14.07 -2.77
C ILE A 347 22.82 13.48 -1.45
N LEU A 348 23.50 12.46 -0.91
CA LEU A 348 23.13 11.86 0.38
C LEU A 348 23.21 12.89 1.52
N LEU A 349 24.23 13.76 1.51
CA LEU A 349 24.36 14.85 2.48
C LEU A 349 23.24 15.89 2.37
N LYS A 350 22.70 16.13 1.18
CA LYS A 350 21.47 16.94 1.03
C LYS A 350 20.25 16.19 1.58
N LEU A 351 20.13 14.89 1.28
CA LEU A 351 18.98 14.10 1.73
C LEU A 351 18.87 13.98 3.26
N VAL A 352 19.97 14.07 4.00
CA VAL A 352 19.93 14.09 5.47
C VAL A 352 19.38 15.40 6.05
N GLU A 353 19.22 16.44 5.22
CA GLU A 353 18.61 17.72 5.60
C GLU A 353 17.08 17.70 5.42
N VAL A 354 16.54 16.79 4.60
CA VAL A 354 15.08 16.65 4.37
C VAL A 354 14.37 16.38 5.70
N ASN A 355 13.27 17.07 5.98
CA ASN A 355 12.43 16.86 7.16
C ASN A 355 11.61 15.54 7.10
N ASN A 356 12.28 14.41 6.88
CA ASN A 356 11.72 13.07 6.91
C ASN A 356 12.74 12.13 7.56
N HIS A 357 12.49 11.75 8.81
CA HIS A 357 13.39 10.89 9.59
C HIS A 357 13.77 9.59 8.85
N ARG A 358 12.84 8.96 8.13
CA ARG A 358 13.13 7.72 7.39
C ARG A 358 14.09 7.98 6.22
N ILE A 359 13.99 9.14 5.58
CA ILE A 359 14.93 9.56 4.53
C ILE A 359 16.31 9.78 5.12
N GLN A 360 16.40 10.60 6.16
CA GLN A 360 17.67 10.93 6.82
C GLN A 360 18.42 9.68 7.28
N VAL A 361 17.71 8.74 7.92
CA VAL A 361 18.33 7.52 8.42
C VAL A 361 18.92 6.68 7.31
N ASN A 362 18.17 6.40 6.24
CA ASN A 362 18.68 5.55 5.17
C ASN A 362 19.81 6.23 4.39
N ALA A 363 19.77 7.55 4.24
CA ALA A 363 20.90 8.31 3.69
C ALA A 363 22.16 8.17 4.57
N TYR A 364 22.05 8.35 5.89
CA TYR A 364 23.19 8.14 6.80
C TYR A 364 23.72 6.71 6.79
N ARG A 365 22.86 5.70 6.66
CA ARG A 365 23.28 4.30 6.56
C ARG A 365 24.11 4.04 5.31
N ILE A 366 23.70 4.59 4.16
CA ILE A 366 24.46 4.49 2.91
C ILE A 366 25.81 5.24 3.02
N ILE A 367 25.80 6.45 3.58
CA ILE A 367 27.02 7.26 3.83
C ILE A 367 28.04 6.44 4.63
N ALA A 368 27.63 5.85 5.75
CA ALA A 368 28.50 5.04 6.61
C ALA A 368 29.08 3.82 5.87
N THR A 369 28.29 3.16 5.03
CA THR A 369 28.77 2.03 4.22
C THR A 369 29.81 2.47 3.17
N ILE A 370 29.59 3.61 2.52
CA ILE A 370 30.44 4.10 1.43
C ILE A 370 31.75 4.74 1.94
N MET A 371 31.68 5.65 2.90
CA MET A 371 32.78 6.50 3.36
C MET A 371 33.66 5.80 4.40
N SER A 372 34.99 6.00 4.37
CA SER A 372 35.85 5.44 5.42
C SER A 372 35.51 6.01 6.80
N GLU A 373 35.93 5.34 7.87
CA GLU A 373 35.70 5.82 9.23
C GLU A 373 36.30 7.23 9.45
N ASP A 374 37.49 7.47 8.89
CA ASP A 374 38.16 8.77 8.97
C ASP A 374 37.39 9.86 8.20
N ASP A 375 36.79 9.51 7.05
CA ASP A 375 35.97 10.47 6.30
C ASP A 375 34.67 10.79 7.05
N VAL A 376 34.04 9.80 7.70
CA VAL A 376 32.84 10.01 8.52
C VAL A 376 33.15 10.94 9.70
N LYS A 377 34.29 10.76 10.37
CA LYS A 377 34.74 11.63 11.47
C LYS A 377 34.96 13.08 11.05
N ARG A 378 35.22 13.33 9.76
CA ARG A 378 35.44 14.67 9.19
C ARG A 378 34.16 15.37 8.73
N LEU A 379 33.01 14.70 8.77
CA LEU A 379 31.72 15.34 8.50
C LEU A 379 31.39 16.35 9.60
N GLU A 380 30.47 17.28 9.32
CA GLU A 380 30.06 18.29 10.31
C GLU A 380 29.31 17.68 11.52
N ASN A 381 28.65 16.54 11.34
CA ASN A 381 27.77 15.93 12.35
C ASN A 381 27.98 14.41 12.53
N PRO A 382 29.19 13.93 12.85
CA PRO A 382 29.48 12.50 12.98
C PRO A 382 28.67 11.85 14.11
N GLY A 383 28.43 12.58 15.20
CA GLY A 383 27.63 12.09 16.33
C GLY A 383 26.17 11.77 15.97
N LYS A 384 25.58 12.47 14.99
CA LYS A 384 24.22 12.19 14.51
C LYS A 384 24.15 10.87 13.75
N ILE A 385 25.19 10.51 12.98
CA ILE A 385 25.33 9.21 12.33
C ILE A 385 25.39 8.12 13.40
N THR A 386 26.29 8.26 14.37
CA THR A 386 26.42 7.29 15.48
C THR A 386 25.11 7.11 16.25
N HIS A 387 24.42 8.21 16.58
CA HIS A 387 23.14 8.16 17.29
C HIS A 387 22.05 7.43 16.48
N VAL A 388 21.95 7.68 15.17
CA VAL A 388 21.00 6.97 14.28
C VAL A 388 21.25 5.46 14.28
N PHE A 389 22.51 5.04 14.20
CA PHE A 389 22.87 3.62 14.22
C PHE A 389 22.57 2.99 15.59
N ILE A 390 22.91 3.66 16.71
CA ILE A 390 22.61 3.18 18.06
C ILE A 390 21.10 3.01 18.24
N HIS A 391 20.31 4.03 17.90
CA HIS A 391 18.86 3.99 18.02
C HIS A 391 18.25 2.82 17.23
N TYR A 392 18.73 2.56 16.02
CA TYR A 392 18.26 1.42 15.20
C TYR A 392 18.67 0.07 15.77
N ILE A 393 19.87 -0.04 16.35
CA ILE A 393 20.30 -1.25 17.04
C ILE A 393 19.40 -1.48 18.26
N GLU A 394 19.20 -0.47 19.10
CA GLU A 394 18.32 -0.55 20.27
C GLU A 394 16.89 -0.96 19.91
N LEU A 395 16.35 -0.46 18.79
CA LEU A 395 15.01 -0.80 18.31
C LEU A 395 14.87 -2.26 17.83
N PHE A 396 15.95 -2.86 17.30
CA PHE A 396 15.87 -4.15 16.63
C PHE A 396 16.63 -5.28 17.32
N ILE A 397 17.45 -4.99 18.33
CA ILE A 397 18.28 -5.97 19.02
C ILE A 397 17.48 -7.11 19.64
N ASP A 398 16.29 -6.81 20.15
CA ASP A 398 15.40 -7.77 20.81
C ASP A 398 14.33 -8.33 19.85
N ASN A 399 14.30 -7.90 18.58
CA ASN A 399 13.28 -8.29 17.60
C ASN A 399 13.77 -9.38 16.66
N VAL A 400 13.45 -10.64 16.99
CA VAL A 400 13.85 -11.84 16.23
C VAL A 400 13.42 -11.76 14.76
N TYR A 401 12.28 -11.14 14.46
CA TYR A 401 11.76 -10.98 13.10
C TYR A 401 12.50 -9.92 12.27
N ARG A 402 13.34 -9.08 12.90
CA ARG A 402 14.13 -8.03 12.23
C ARG A 402 15.63 -8.29 12.26
N ARG A 403 16.03 -9.53 12.53
CA ARG A 403 17.43 -9.96 12.61
C ARG A 403 18.26 -9.57 11.38
N THR A 404 17.74 -9.77 10.18
CA THR A 404 18.45 -9.38 8.93
C THR A 404 18.69 -7.87 8.85
N VAL A 405 17.73 -7.05 9.28
CA VAL A 405 17.85 -5.58 9.30
C VAL A 405 18.90 -5.15 10.33
N LEU A 406 18.94 -5.81 11.48
CA LEU A 406 19.96 -5.60 12.52
C LEU A 406 21.35 -5.99 12.03
N GLU A 407 21.53 -7.19 11.49
CA GLU A 407 22.81 -7.69 10.92
C GLU A 407 23.33 -6.73 9.84
N ASN A 408 22.45 -6.27 8.96
CA ASN A 408 22.74 -5.29 7.92
C ASN A 408 23.16 -3.91 8.46
N THR A 409 22.51 -3.46 9.53
CA THR A 409 22.85 -2.21 10.22
C THR A 409 24.23 -2.32 10.87
N LEU A 410 24.52 -3.47 11.48
CA LEU A 410 25.80 -3.78 12.09
C LEU A 410 26.94 -3.86 11.05
N LEU A 411 26.70 -4.46 9.88
CA LEU A 411 27.67 -4.49 8.77
C LEU A 411 28.05 -3.06 8.30
N GLY A 412 27.09 -2.14 8.28
CA GLY A 412 27.32 -0.73 7.94
C GLY A 412 28.24 0.02 8.90
N LEU A 413 28.41 -0.47 10.14
CA LEU A 413 29.29 0.13 11.16
C LEU A 413 30.78 -0.23 10.99
N LYS A 414 31.14 -1.04 9.99
CA LYS A 414 32.55 -1.40 9.67
C LYS A 414 33.31 -2.01 10.86
N SER A 415 32.60 -2.57 11.83
CA SER A 415 33.18 -3.18 13.01
C SER A 415 33.94 -4.46 12.64
N ARG A 416 35.23 -4.52 13.00
CA ARG A 416 36.08 -5.72 12.84
C ARG A 416 35.53 -6.94 13.59
N LEU A 417 34.68 -6.74 14.61
CA LEU A 417 34.08 -7.82 15.41
C LEU A 417 33.03 -8.64 14.64
N LEU A 418 32.44 -8.13 13.56
CA LEU A 418 31.40 -8.84 12.80
C LEU A 418 31.93 -9.81 11.75
N LEU A 419 33.16 -9.59 11.26
CA LEU A 419 33.82 -10.54 10.37
C LEU A 419 34.06 -11.89 11.06
N SER A 420 34.31 -11.91 12.38
CA SER A 420 34.38 -13.13 13.19
C SER A 420 33.02 -13.77 13.51
N PHE A 421 31.91 -13.04 13.38
CA PHE A 421 30.56 -13.59 13.61
C PHE A 421 30.05 -14.40 12.41
N TYR A 422 30.45 -14.07 11.19
CA TYR A 422 30.08 -14.82 9.99
C TYR A 422 30.77 -16.19 9.88
N GLU A 423 31.93 -16.35 10.53
CA GLU A 423 32.67 -17.62 10.57
C GLU A 423 32.16 -18.57 11.66
N CYS A 424 31.29 -18.12 12.56
CA CYS A 424 30.73 -18.92 13.65
C CYS A 424 29.20 -18.94 13.59
N SER A 425 28.64 -19.96 12.94
CA SER A 425 27.21 -20.28 12.91
C SER A 425 26.69 -20.74 14.29
N VAL A 426 26.53 -19.79 15.23
CA VAL A 426 25.98 -20.01 16.58
C VAL A 426 24.91 -18.95 16.88
N PRO A 427 23.76 -19.31 17.53
CA PRO A 427 22.73 -18.33 17.85
C PRO A 427 23.21 -17.35 18.94
N LEU A 428 23.11 -16.06 18.63
CA LEU A 428 23.48 -14.95 19.51
C LEU A 428 22.47 -14.76 20.66
N ARG A 429 22.95 -14.86 21.91
CA ARG A 429 22.39 -14.14 23.08
C ARG A 429 23.27 -12.92 23.29
N ILE A 430 22.83 -11.74 22.86
CA ILE A 430 23.52 -10.49 23.18
C ILE A 430 23.01 -10.01 24.54
N SER A 431 23.90 -9.97 25.54
CA SER A 431 23.59 -9.37 26.84
C SER A 431 23.92 -7.88 26.81
N ARG A 432 23.08 -7.05 27.44
CA ARG A 432 23.19 -5.58 27.52
C ARG A 432 24.47 -5.05 28.21
N GLN A 433 25.40 -5.90 28.63
CA GLN A 433 26.57 -5.47 29.41
C GLN A 433 27.73 -4.89 28.60
N HIS A 434 27.64 -4.84 27.26
CA HIS A 434 28.75 -4.41 26.38
C HIS A 434 28.40 -3.31 25.37
N PHE A 435 27.29 -2.59 25.56
CA PHE A 435 26.98 -1.35 24.83
C PHE A 435 27.41 -0.13 25.63
#